data_AF-A0A5N5MPC6-F1
#
_entry.id   AF-A0A5N5MPC6-F1
#
_cell.length_a   1.000
_cell.length_b   1.000
_cell.length_c   1.000
_cell.angle_alpha   90.00
_cell.angle_beta   90.00
_cell.angle_gamma   90.00
#
_symmetry.space_group_name_H-M   'P 1'
#
loop_
_entity.id
_entity.type
_entity.pdbx_description
1 polymer ?
#
loop_
_entity_poly.entity_id
_entity_poly.type
_entity_poly.pdbx_seq_one_letter_code
_entity_poly.pdbx_strand_id
1 'polypeptide(L)'
;MLYTSNLLYATEDVHLWRDNLRNSCHPLEECIQHWPEKPARYRHVVGAYATEVKKLAATILELICEGLGLESGYFGGKLSEIPKSDVFGLQVLRNGEWIGVEPISKAFVVNMGYQMQIISNNKLRSVEHRAVTNSEKARTSVAMFFIPNGDSIVEPAKAHADSRNPAIFKSFQYKEFITHFINKTDGIDVALEPFKLQA
;
A
#
# COMPACT_ATOMS: atom_id res chain seq x y z
N MET A 1 2.28 -12.81 -13.37
CA MET A 1 2.37 -13.47 -12.06
C MET A 1 3.83 -13.53 -11.65
N LEU A 2 4.15 -13.23 -10.39
CA LEU A 2 5.49 -13.40 -9.82
C LEU A 2 5.38 -14.25 -8.55
N TYR A 3 6.25 -15.26 -8.42
CA TYR A 3 6.44 -16.05 -7.21
C TYR A 3 7.88 -15.87 -6.74
N THR A 4 8.07 -15.31 -5.54
CA THR A 4 9.39 -15.01 -4.97
C THR A 4 9.27 -14.74 -3.47
N SER A 5 10.36 -14.77 -2.71
CA SER A 5 10.41 -14.29 -1.32
C SER A 5 10.57 -12.76 -1.25
N ASN A 6 11.28 -12.15 -2.22
CA ASN A 6 11.37 -10.68 -2.39
C ASN A 6 11.61 -10.25 -3.86
N LEU A 7 11.35 -8.97 -4.18
CA LEU A 7 11.63 -8.42 -5.52
C LEU A 7 13.13 -8.35 -5.84
N LEU A 8 13.96 -8.18 -4.81
CA LEU A 8 15.42 -8.06 -4.88
C LEU A 8 16.13 -9.30 -4.32
N TYR A 9 15.50 -10.48 -4.36
CA TYR A 9 16.00 -11.70 -3.70
C TYR A 9 17.46 -12.07 -4.08
N ALA A 10 17.90 -11.75 -5.31
CA ALA A 10 19.25 -12.02 -5.77
C ALA A 10 20.32 -11.03 -5.26
N THR A 11 19.91 -9.93 -4.63
CA THR A 11 20.77 -8.80 -4.24
C THR A 11 20.42 -8.24 -2.85
N GLU A 12 19.69 -9.00 -2.01
CA GLU A 12 19.36 -8.61 -0.64
C GLU A 12 20.36 -9.20 0.36
N ASP A 13 20.89 -8.39 1.27
CA ASP A 13 21.83 -8.85 2.31
C ASP A 13 21.16 -9.74 3.37
N VAL A 14 19.84 -9.63 3.52
CA VAL A 14 19.04 -10.34 4.52
C VAL A 14 17.79 -10.94 3.85
N HIS A 15 17.75 -12.27 3.77
CA HIS A 15 16.58 -12.99 3.30
C HIS A 15 15.45 -12.99 4.33
N LEU A 16 14.22 -12.77 3.85
CA LEU A 16 13.02 -12.74 4.68
C LEU A 16 12.34 -14.11 4.71
N TRP A 17 11.92 -14.55 5.90
CA TRP A 17 11.20 -15.82 6.08
C TRP A 17 9.73 -15.73 5.61
N ARG A 18 9.54 -15.63 4.29
CA ARG A 18 8.24 -15.53 3.62
C ARG A 18 8.34 -15.99 2.16
N ASP A 19 7.23 -16.50 1.65
CA ASP A 19 6.98 -16.60 0.21
C ASP A 19 5.85 -15.65 -0.18
N ASN A 20 5.91 -15.06 -1.37
CA ASN A 20 4.84 -14.23 -1.90
C ASN A 20 4.48 -14.60 -3.34
N LEU A 21 3.17 -14.60 -3.61
CA LEU A 21 2.57 -14.71 -4.93
C LEU A 21 1.95 -13.34 -5.27
N ARG A 22 2.49 -12.65 -6.27
CA ARG A 22 2.00 -11.34 -6.72
C ARG A 22 1.32 -11.43 -8.07
N ASN A 23 0.16 -10.84 -8.15
CA ASN A 23 -0.67 -10.75 -9.35
C ASN A 23 -1.14 -9.30 -9.52
N SER A 24 -0.93 -8.73 -10.70
CA SER A 24 -1.70 -7.57 -11.14
C SER A 24 -3.18 -7.95 -11.14
N CYS A 25 -4.05 -7.02 -10.80
CA CYS A 25 -5.50 -7.24 -10.67
C CYS A 25 -6.33 -6.14 -11.35
N HIS A 26 -5.67 -5.29 -12.14
CA HIS A 26 -6.32 -4.19 -12.82
C HIS A 26 -5.68 -3.88 -14.19
N PRO A 27 -6.46 -3.83 -15.28
CA PRO A 27 -7.84 -4.34 -15.43
C PRO A 27 -7.94 -5.82 -15.06
N LEU A 28 -9.02 -6.23 -14.38
CA LEU A 28 -9.11 -7.59 -13.83
C LEU A 28 -9.25 -8.60 -14.96
N GLU A 29 -10.04 -8.22 -15.96
CA GLU A 29 -10.38 -8.95 -17.18
C GLU A 29 -9.11 -9.31 -17.98
N GLU A 30 -8.18 -8.36 -18.09
CA GLU A 30 -6.88 -8.54 -18.74
C GLU A 30 -5.88 -9.30 -17.86
N CYS A 31 -5.93 -9.11 -16.54
CA CYS A 31 -4.97 -9.71 -15.61
C CYS A 31 -5.25 -11.18 -15.29
N ILE A 32 -6.53 -11.56 -15.17
CA ILE A 32 -6.95 -12.85 -14.59
C ILE A 32 -6.49 -14.07 -15.39
N GLN A 33 -6.31 -13.92 -16.71
CA GLN A 33 -5.74 -14.96 -17.58
C GLN A 33 -4.29 -15.32 -17.21
N HIS A 34 -3.54 -14.41 -16.57
CA HIS A 34 -2.15 -14.63 -16.16
C HIS A 34 -2.00 -15.15 -14.72
N TRP A 35 -3.09 -15.39 -14.01
CA TRP A 35 -3.11 -15.92 -12.64
C TRP A 35 -3.03 -17.46 -12.62
N PRO A 36 -2.68 -18.10 -11.48
CA PRO A 36 -2.65 -19.56 -11.38
C PRO A 36 -3.95 -20.26 -11.81
N GLU A 37 -3.81 -21.35 -12.57
CA GLU A 37 -4.93 -22.24 -12.91
C GLU A 37 -5.24 -23.26 -11.81
N LYS A 38 -4.25 -23.56 -10.97
CA LYS A 38 -4.38 -24.48 -9.84
C LYS A 38 -4.24 -23.72 -8.51
N PRO A 39 -5.13 -23.95 -7.52
CA PRO A 39 -6.33 -24.79 -7.61
C PRO A 39 -7.37 -24.17 -8.57
N ALA A 40 -8.21 -25.00 -9.21
CA ALA A 40 -9.15 -24.57 -10.26
C ALA A 40 -10.11 -23.43 -9.84
N ARG A 41 -10.39 -23.30 -8.54
CA ARG A 41 -11.21 -22.22 -7.97
C ARG A 41 -10.45 -20.92 -7.72
N TYR A 42 -9.13 -20.87 -7.90
CA TYR A 42 -8.29 -19.72 -7.56
C TYR A 42 -8.73 -18.46 -8.30
N ARG A 43 -8.77 -18.48 -9.65
CA ARG A 43 -9.17 -17.33 -10.47
C ARG A 43 -10.57 -16.82 -10.08
N HIS A 44 -11.53 -17.73 -9.92
CA HIS A 44 -12.90 -17.38 -9.52
C HIS A 44 -12.98 -16.72 -8.12
N VAL A 45 -12.39 -17.36 -7.10
CA VAL A 45 -12.45 -16.87 -5.71
C VAL A 45 -11.67 -15.58 -5.55
N VAL A 46 -10.43 -15.51 -6.05
CA VAL A 46 -9.57 -14.32 -5.92
C VAL A 46 -10.06 -13.19 -6.83
N GLY A 47 -10.73 -13.48 -7.95
CA GLY A 47 -11.30 -12.48 -8.86
C GLY A 47 -12.55 -11.81 -8.28
N ALA A 48 -13.47 -12.61 -7.73
CA ALA A 48 -14.61 -12.10 -6.97
C ALA A 48 -14.13 -11.29 -5.75
N TYR A 49 -13.13 -11.80 -5.04
CA TYR A 49 -12.50 -11.11 -3.91
C TYR A 49 -11.90 -9.74 -4.30
N ALA A 50 -11.12 -9.68 -5.38
CA ALA A 50 -10.54 -8.44 -5.89
C ALA A 50 -11.64 -7.43 -6.29
N THR A 51 -12.71 -7.89 -6.93
CA THR A 51 -13.86 -7.06 -7.31
C THR A 51 -14.54 -6.45 -6.09
N GLU A 52 -14.90 -7.24 -5.08
CA GLU A 52 -15.64 -6.72 -3.92
C GLU A 52 -14.82 -5.74 -3.09
N VAL A 53 -13.53 -6.01 -2.87
CA VAL A 53 -12.75 -5.08 -2.05
C VAL A 53 -12.31 -3.84 -2.83
N LYS A 54 -12.19 -3.89 -4.16
CA LYS A 54 -12.08 -2.68 -4.98
C LYS A 54 -13.27 -1.74 -4.75
N LYS A 55 -14.49 -2.26 -4.57
CA LYS A 55 -15.67 -1.44 -4.18
C LYS A 55 -15.51 -0.87 -2.77
N LEU A 56 -15.15 -1.70 -1.78
CA LEU A 56 -14.93 -1.26 -0.40
C LEU A 56 -13.89 -0.14 -0.32
N ALA A 57 -12.77 -0.29 -1.03
CA ALA A 57 -11.68 0.69 -1.05
C ALA A 57 -12.09 1.99 -1.76
N ALA A 58 -12.90 1.92 -2.82
CA ALA A 58 -13.50 3.12 -3.42
C ALA A 58 -14.38 3.87 -2.39
N THR A 59 -15.20 3.16 -1.61
CA THR A 59 -15.98 3.77 -0.52
C THR A 59 -15.08 4.40 0.55
N ILE A 60 -14.00 3.73 0.97
CA ILE A 60 -13.05 4.27 1.94
C ILE A 60 -12.34 5.52 1.39
N LEU A 61 -11.97 5.54 0.11
CA LEU A 61 -11.32 6.69 -0.53
C LEU A 61 -12.25 7.90 -0.63
N GLU A 62 -13.53 7.72 -0.96
CA GLU A 62 -14.51 8.82 -0.94
C GLU A 62 -14.73 9.35 0.50
N LEU A 63 -14.77 8.48 1.51
CA LEU A 63 -14.83 8.92 2.92
C LEU A 63 -13.56 9.65 3.37
N ILE A 64 -12.38 9.29 2.83
CA ILE A 64 -11.13 10.04 3.05
C ILE A 64 -11.15 11.37 2.30
N CYS A 65 -11.70 11.43 1.08
CA CYS A 65 -11.93 12.70 0.38
C CYS A 65 -12.81 13.64 1.21
N GLU A 66 -13.96 13.16 1.67
CA GLU A 66 -14.89 13.93 2.51
C GLU A 66 -14.21 14.40 3.81
N GLY A 67 -13.57 13.49 4.54
CA GLY A 67 -12.86 13.81 5.78
C GLY A 67 -11.65 14.74 5.62
N LEU A 68 -11.08 14.82 4.42
CA LEU A 68 -10.04 15.79 4.07
C LEU A 68 -10.62 17.10 3.50
N GLY A 69 -11.86 17.13 3.01
CA GLY A 69 -12.42 18.25 2.24
C GLY A 69 -11.88 18.33 0.81
N LEU A 70 -11.61 17.19 0.19
CA LEU A 70 -11.29 17.05 -1.24
C LEU A 70 -12.59 16.85 -2.04
N GLU A 71 -12.55 17.16 -3.34
CA GLU A 71 -13.66 16.90 -4.25
C GLU A 71 -13.95 15.38 -4.37
N SER A 72 -15.23 15.02 -4.54
CA SER A 72 -15.62 13.62 -4.77
C SER A 72 -14.98 13.11 -6.06
N GLY A 73 -14.48 11.88 -6.04
CA GLY A 73 -13.71 11.32 -7.16
C GLY A 73 -12.28 11.83 -7.29
N TYR A 74 -11.72 12.58 -6.32
CA TYR A 74 -10.30 13.00 -6.35
C TYR A 74 -9.34 11.81 -6.53
N PHE A 75 -9.64 10.66 -5.91
CA PHE A 75 -8.91 9.40 -6.10
C PHE A 75 -9.51 8.51 -7.22
N GLY A 76 -10.20 9.10 -8.20
CA GLY A 76 -10.73 8.39 -9.38
C GLY A 76 -9.63 7.72 -10.23
N GLY A 77 -8.37 8.12 -10.05
CA GLY A 77 -7.19 7.34 -10.39
C GLY A 77 -6.99 6.17 -9.43
N LYS A 78 -7.30 4.96 -9.89
CA LYS A 78 -7.39 3.71 -9.11
C LYS A 78 -6.19 3.48 -8.18
N LEU A 79 -6.51 3.37 -6.90
CA LEU A 79 -5.71 2.75 -5.84
C LEU A 79 -6.51 1.49 -5.36
N SER A 80 -5.98 0.51 -4.60
CA SER A 80 -6.78 -0.53 -3.87
C SER A 80 -5.99 -1.33 -2.80
N GLU A 81 -6.26 -1.22 -1.49
CA GLU A 81 -5.49 -1.91 -0.41
C GLU A 81 -6.34 -2.78 0.55
N ILE A 82 -5.78 -3.94 0.95
CA ILE A 82 -6.51 -5.16 1.40
C ILE A 82 -5.54 -6.13 2.20
N PRO A 83 -5.89 -7.35 2.70
CA PRO A 83 -6.65 -7.79 3.91
C PRO A 83 -5.95 -8.78 4.90
N LYS A 84 -6.71 -9.19 5.94
CA LYS A 84 -6.80 -10.51 6.62
C LYS A 84 -5.53 -11.36 6.85
N SER A 85 -5.32 -11.70 8.14
CA SER A 85 -4.76 -12.98 8.61
C SER A 85 -5.39 -13.36 9.94
N ASP A 86 -5.70 -14.64 10.19
CA ASP A 86 -6.23 -15.13 11.48
C ASP A 86 -5.10 -15.54 12.46
N VAL A 87 -3.86 -15.08 12.21
CA VAL A 87 -2.69 -15.33 13.06
C VAL A 87 -1.99 -13.98 13.29
N PHE A 88 -1.67 -13.71 14.56
CA PHE A 88 -0.87 -12.55 14.96
C PHE A 88 0.47 -12.51 14.22
N GLY A 89 0.99 -11.30 14.00
CA GLY A 89 2.29 -11.12 13.35
C GLY A 89 2.45 -9.76 12.69
N LEU A 90 1.36 -9.09 12.31
CA LEU A 90 1.44 -7.69 11.88
C LEU A 90 1.73 -6.81 13.10
N GLN A 91 2.76 -5.98 13.00
CA GLN A 91 3.09 -4.93 13.96
C GLN A 91 3.24 -3.60 13.23
N VAL A 92 2.85 -2.51 13.90
CA VAL A 92 3.02 -1.12 13.43
C VAL A 92 3.91 -0.35 14.40
N LEU A 93 4.78 0.52 13.88
CA LEU A 93 5.62 1.38 14.71
C LEU A 93 4.84 2.63 15.12
N ARG A 94 4.68 2.85 16.43
CA ARG A 94 4.01 4.04 16.98
C ARG A 94 4.85 4.58 18.13
N ASN A 95 5.25 5.84 18.04
CA ASN A 95 6.05 6.54 19.07
C ASN A 95 7.36 5.80 19.44
N GLY A 96 7.98 5.10 18.48
CA GLY A 96 9.18 4.28 18.70
C GLY A 96 8.91 2.85 19.17
N GLU A 97 7.67 2.49 19.48
CA GLU A 97 7.28 1.16 19.97
C GLU A 97 6.57 0.34 18.90
N TRP A 98 6.89 -0.96 18.80
CA TRP A 98 6.23 -1.89 17.89
C TRP A 98 4.96 -2.45 18.53
N ILE A 99 3.79 -1.98 18.08
CA ILE A 99 2.48 -2.39 18.58
C ILE A 99 1.92 -3.51 17.68
N GLY A 100 1.47 -4.62 18.28
CA GLY A 100 0.80 -5.70 17.57
C GLY A 100 -0.60 -5.30 17.09
N VAL A 101 -0.93 -5.63 15.84
CA VAL A 101 -2.28 -5.48 15.29
C VAL A 101 -3.03 -6.78 15.48
N GLU A 102 -4.09 -6.75 16.29
CA GLU A 102 -4.91 -7.92 16.59
C GLU A 102 -5.80 -8.34 15.39
N PRO A 103 -5.79 -9.63 15.02
CA PRO A 103 -6.76 -10.20 14.08
C PRO A 103 -8.22 -10.15 14.57
N ILE A 104 -8.97 -9.14 14.15
CA ILE A 104 -10.42 -9.10 14.37
C ILE A 104 -11.15 -9.91 13.29
N SER A 105 -11.99 -10.87 13.72
CA SER A 105 -12.74 -11.72 12.81
C SER A 105 -13.67 -10.91 11.90
N LYS A 106 -13.62 -11.20 10.59
CA LYS A 106 -14.34 -10.49 9.51
C LYS A 106 -13.97 -9.01 9.33
N ALA A 107 -12.90 -8.51 9.96
CA ALA A 107 -12.39 -7.16 9.74
C ALA A 107 -11.28 -7.12 8.68
N PHE A 108 -11.00 -5.92 8.19
CA PHE A 108 -9.84 -5.59 7.36
C PHE A 108 -8.93 -4.64 8.13
N VAL A 109 -7.61 -4.80 7.95
CA VAL A 109 -6.64 -3.76 8.30
C VAL A 109 -6.46 -2.90 7.05
N VAL A 110 -6.45 -1.58 7.24
CA VAL A 110 -6.21 -0.58 6.19
C VAL A 110 -5.09 0.32 6.69
N ASN A 111 -4.05 0.52 5.89
CA ASN A 111 -2.98 1.47 6.17
C ASN A 111 -2.98 2.59 5.14
N MET A 112 -2.18 3.62 5.37
CA MET A 112 -2.00 4.71 4.42
C MET A 112 -0.64 4.54 3.75
N GLY A 113 -0.60 4.64 2.42
CA GLY A 113 0.66 4.70 1.68
C GLY A 113 1.23 6.12 1.64
N TYR A 114 2.50 6.24 1.26
CA TYR A 114 3.20 7.53 1.16
C TYR A 114 2.47 8.57 0.29
N GLN A 115 1.85 8.15 -0.80
CA GLN A 115 1.04 9.04 -1.66
C GLN A 115 -0.09 9.72 -0.88
N MET A 116 -0.73 9.06 0.09
CA MET A 116 -1.79 9.65 0.91
C MET A 116 -1.21 10.66 1.92
N GLN A 117 -0.04 10.38 2.48
CA GLN A 117 0.67 11.33 3.35
C GLN A 117 1.12 12.59 2.59
N ILE A 118 1.58 12.44 1.34
CA ILE A 118 2.01 13.53 0.48
C ILE A 118 0.81 14.40 0.06
N ILE A 119 -0.23 13.77 -0.50
CA ILE A 119 -1.46 14.44 -0.95
C ILE A 119 -2.14 15.18 0.21
N SER A 120 -2.18 14.57 1.39
CA SER A 120 -2.76 15.19 2.60
C SER A 120 -1.85 16.22 3.29
N ASN A 121 -0.66 16.51 2.74
CA ASN A 121 0.37 17.38 3.30
C ASN A 121 0.66 17.05 4.80
N ASN A 122 0.99 15.79 5.08
CA ASN A 122 1.22 15.19 6.41
C ASN A 122 0.02 15.13 7.39
N LYS A 123 -1.21 15.45 6.98
CA LYS A 123 -2.42 15.21 7.82
C LYS A 123 -2.68 13.72 8.04
N LEU A 124 -2.45 12.89 7.03
CA LEU A 124 -2.35 11.44 7.15
C LEU A 124 -0.88 11.03 7.22
N ARG A 125 -0.59 9.90 7.87
CA ARG A 125 0.77 9.34 7.97
C ARG A 125 0.82 7.92 7.40
N SER A 126 1.81 7.68 6.55
CA SER A 126 2.31 6.34 6.25
C SER A 126 3.07 5.84 7.48
N VAL A 127 2.77 4.64 7.95
CA VAL A 127 3.30 4.10 9.21
C VAL A 127 4.15 2.88 8.91
N GLU A 128 5.33 2.79 9.53
CA GLU A 128 6.15 1.58 9.42
C GLU A 128 5.40 0.38 9.96
N HIS A 129 5.47 -0.72 9.22
CA HIS A 129 4.84 -1.96 9.61
C HIS A 129 5.71 -3.15 9.23
N ARG A 130 5.68 -4.20 10.05
CA ARG A 130 6.42 -5.44 9.83
C ARG A 130 5.56 -6.65 10.10
N ALA A 131 5.89 -7.77 9.46
CA ALA A 131 5.35 -9.08 9.79
C ALA A 131 6.40 -9.87 10.56
N VAL A 132 6.14 -10.18 11.84
CA VAL A 132 6.97 -11.07 12.64
C VAL A 132 6.51 -12.52 12.50
N THR A 133 7.46 -13.45 12.55
CA THR A 133 7.22 -14.89 12.52
C THR A 133 7.00 -15.45 13.92
N ASN A 134 6.57 -16.71 14.00
CA ASN A 134 6.51 -17.50 15.22
C ASN A 134 6.90 -18.96 14.89
N SER A 135 7.24 -19.75 15.91
CA SER A 135 7.71 -21.14 15.75
C SER A 135 6.60 -22.19 15.69
N GLU A 136 5.34 -21.82 15.90
CA GLU A 136 4.23 -22.77 16.12
C GLU A 136 3.30 -22.91 14.90
N LYS A 137 3.03 -21.81 14.21
CA LYS A 137 1.95 -21.73 13.22
C LYS A 137 2.30 -20.81 12.05
N ALA A 138 2.28 -21.39 10.85
CA ALA A 138 2.41 -20.65 9.61
C ALA A 138 1.30 -19.59 9.46
N ARG A 139 1.68 -18.40 9.00
CA ARG A 139 0.78 -17.26 8.80
C ARG A 139 0.62 -16.98 7.31
N THR A 140 -0.60 -17.10 6.80
CA THR A 140 -0.97 -16.58 5.48
C THR A 140 -1.70 -15.24 5.64
N SER A 141 -1.26 -14.23 4.89
CA SER A 141 -2.03 -13.03 4.61
C SER A 141 -2.07 -12.80 3.11
N VAL A 142 -3.16 -12.26 2.62
CA VAL A 142 -3.17 -11.62 1.29
C VAL A 142 -2.70 -10.17 1.49
N ALA A 143 -2.36 -9.47 0.42
CA ALA A 143 -2.32 -8.02 0.39
C ALA A 143 -2.65 -7.56 -1.04
N MET A 144 -3.21 -6.37 -1.18
CA MET A 144 -3.28 -5.61 -2.43
C MET A 144 -2.88 -4.17 -2.07
N PHE A 145 -2.57 -3.27 -3.03
CA PHE A 145 -1.89 -2.00 -2.72
C PHE A 145 -2.49 -0.72 -3.35
N PHE A 146 -2.59 0.33 -2.53
CA PHE A 146 -3.14 1.68 -2.82
C PHE A 146 -2.31 2.52 -3.83
N ILE A 147 -1.98 2.03 -5.03
CA ILE A 147 -0.95 2.69 -5.87
C ILE A 147 -1.48 3.43 -7.11
N PRO A 148 -1.05 4.68 -7.38
CA PRO A 148 -1.32 5.38 -8.64
C PRO A 148 -0.70 4.69 -9.87
N ASN A 149 -1.11 5.13 -11.06
CA ASN A 149 -0.38 4.81 -12.29
C ASN A 149 1.00 5.49 -12.27
N GLY A 150 2.00 4.92 -12.95
CA GLY A 150 3.36 5.47 -12.94
C GLY A 150 3.49 6.92 -13.44
N ASP A 151 2.64 7.32 -14.39
CA ASP A 151 2.62 8.69 -14.95
C ASP A 151 1.69 9.64 -14.18
N SER A 152 1.01 9.18 -13.13
CA SER A 152 0.23 10.06 -12.24
C SER A 152 1.17 11.00 -11.50
N ILE A 153 0.83 12.29 -11.51
CA ILE A 153 1.48 13.30 -10.66
C ILE A 153 1.03 13.11 -9.21
N VAL A 154 1.99 13.13 -8.29
CA VAL A 154 1.74 13.11 -6.84
C VAL A 154 2.31 14.38 -6.25
N GLU A 155 1.45 15.15 -5.59
CA GLU A 155 1.76 16.44 -4.97
C GLU A 155 0.76 16.72 -3.82
N PRO A 156 1.08 17.63 -2.88
CA PRO A 156 0.11 18.10 -1.90
C PRO A 156 -1.15 18.67 -2.56
N ALA A 157 -2.33 18.23 -2.14
CA ALA A 157 -3.58 18.75 -2.67
C ALA A 157 -3.69 20.26 -2.41
N LYS A 158 -4.25 21.02 -3.36
CA LYS A 158 -4.41 22.48 -3.24
C LYS A 158 -5.22 22.90 -1.99
N ALA A 159 -6.15 22.06 -1.54
CA ALA A 159 -6.90 22.25 -0.29
C ALA A 159 -6.03 22.12 0.98
N HIS A 160 -4.77 21.69 0.86
CA HIS A 160 -3.86 21.38 1.97
C HIS A 160 -2.50 22.09 1.88
N ALA A 161 -2.26 22.87 0.83
CA ALA A 161 -1.10 23.73 0.67
C ALA A 161 -1.56 25.17 0.42
N ASP A 162 -1.46 26.03 1.44
CA ASP A 162 -1.74 27.47 1.35
C ASP A 162 -0.64 28.29 2.04
N SER A 163 -0.78 29.61 2.11
CA SER A 163 0.20 30.50 2.73
C SER A 163 0.35 30.34 4.26
N ARG A 164 -0.57 29.60 4.91
CA ARG A 164 -0.57 29.32 6.37
C ARG A 164 -0.13 27.88 6.66
N ASN A 165 -0.36 26.96 5.73
CA ASN A 165 0.14 25.60 5.75
C ASN A 165 0.92 25.32 4.45
N PRO A 166 2.20 25.71 4.38
CA PRO A 166 3.00 25.56 3.16
C PRO A 166 3.12 24.09 2.73
N ALA A 167 3.34 23.85 1.44
CA ALA A 167 3.63 22.53 0.92
C ALA A 167 4.92 21.98 1.55
N ILE A 168 4.87 20.73 2.04
CA ILE A 168 6.03 20.03 2.60
C ILE A 168 6.73 19.19 1.51
N PHE A 169 6.00 18.82 0.46
CA PHE A 169 6.45 17.96 -0.62
C PHE A 169 6.35 18.66 -1.97
N LYS A 170 7.27 18.32 -2.88
CA LYS A 170 7.26 18.80 -4.26
C LYS A 170 6.34 17.94 -5.13
N SER A 171 6.09 18.39 -6.35
CA SER A 171 5.37 17.63 -7.39
C SER A 171 6.33 16.70 -8.15
N PHE A 172 5.91 15.46 -8.43
CA PHE A 172 6.71 14.44 -9.14
C PHE A 172 5.83 13.35 -9.77
N GLN A 173 6.33 12.59 -10.74
CA GLN A 173 5.61 11.42 -11.29
C GLN A 173 5.77 10.19 -10.38
N TYR A 174 4.69 9.44 -10.15
CA TYR A 174 4.69 8.31 -9.21
C TYR A 174 5.75 7.23 -9.53
N LYS A 175 6.10 7.04 -10.81
CA LYS A 175 7.18 6.13 -11.22
C LYS A 175 8.56 6.56 -10.72
N GLU A 176 8.82 7.84 -10.53
CA GLU A 176 10.05 8.35 -9.91
C GLU A 176 10.14 7.88 -8.45
N PHE A 177 9.03 8.06 -7.71
CA PHE A 177 8.91 7.59 -6.33
C PHE A 177 9.05 6.07 -6.23
N ILE A 178 8.35 5.28 -7.06
CA ILE A 178 8.45 3.81 -7.02
C ILE A 178 9.85 3.32 -7.41
N THR A 179 10.50 3.94 -8.39
CA THR A 179 11.87 3.58 -8.78
C THR A 179 12.85 3.86 -7.63
N HIS A 180 12.73 5.02 -6.98
CA HIS A 180 13.53 5.34 -5.78
C HIS A 180 13.22 4.37 -4.63
N PHE A 181 11.94 4.13 -4.34
CA PHE A 181 11.49 3.30 -3.22
C PHE A 181 11.92 1.83 -3.34
N ILE A 182 11.95 1.27 -4.55
CA ILE A 182 12.42 -0.10 -4.79
C ILE A 182 13.94 -0.19 -4.68
N ASN A 183 14.68 0.81 -5.18
CA ASN A 183 16.14 0.77 -5.25
C ASN A 183 16.86 1.23 -3.96
N LYS A 184 16.13 1.70 -2.95
CA LYS A 184 16.75 2.17 -1.70
C LYS A 184 17.26 1.01 -0.84
N THR A 185 18.45 1.17 -0.29
CA THR A 185 19.05 0.27 0.72
C THR A 185 18.64 0.63 2.15
N ASP A 186 18.17 1.86 2.36
CA ASP A 186 18.11 2.48 3.69
C ASP A 186 16.69 2.48 4.28
N GLY A 187 16.58 2.98 5.52
CA GLY A 187 15.36 3.00 6.34
C GLY A 187 14.15 3.70 5.72
N ILE A 188 12.99 3.59 6.37
CA ILE A 188 11.72 4.12 5.86
C ILE A 188 11.70 5.65 5.83
N ASP A 189 12.20 6.34 6.88
CA ASP A 189 12.22 7.81 6.94
C ASP A 189 12.91 8.47 5.73
N VAL A 190 13.93 7.81 5.16
CA VAL A 190 14.68 8.29 3.99
C VAL A 190 13.84 8.32 2.70
N ALA A 191 12.80 7.48 2.60
CA ALA A 191 12.03 7.29 1.37
C ALA A 191 11.30 8.54 0.86
N LEU A 192 11.03 9.51 1.75
CA LEU A 192 10.40 10.79 1.41
C LEU A 192 11.38 11.94 1.23
N GLU A 193 12.62 11.84 1.71
CA GLU A 193 13.57 12.96 1.70
C GLU A 193 13.80 13.57 0.30
N PRO A 194 14.00 12.78 -0.78
CA PRO A 194 14.16 13.36 -2.12
C PRO A 194 12.93 14.10 -2.65
N PHE A 195 11.76 13.90 -2.02
CA PHE A 195 10.46 14.42 -2.44
C PHE A 195 9.95 15.55 -1.54
N LYS A 196 10.64 15.86 -0.43
CA LYS A 196 10.37 17.07 0.35
C LYS A 196 10.83 18.31 -0.42
N LEU A 197 10.17 19.43 -0.14
CA LEU A 197 10.71 20.74 -0.46
C LEU A 197 11.84 21.05 0.54
N GLN A 198 12.97 21.54 0.04
CA GLN A 198 14.05 22.01 0.91
C GLN A 198 13.58 23.28 1.65
N ALA A 199 13.95 23.37 2.93
CA ALA A 199 13.69 24.54 3.78
C ALA A 199 14.69 25.67 3.51
#